data_AF-A0A1F2XEV1-F1
#
_entry.id   AF-A0A1F2XEV1-F1
#
_cell.length_a   1.000
_cell.length_b   1.000
_cell.length_c   1.000
_cell.angle_alpha   90.00
_cell.angle_beta   90.00
_cell.angle_gamma   90.00
#
_symmetry.space_group_name_H-M   'P 1'
#
loop_
_entity.id
_entity.type
_entity.pdbx_description
1 polymer ?
#
loop_
_entity_poly.entity_id
_entity_poly.type
_entity_poly.pdbx_seq_one_letter_code
_entity_poly.pdbx_strand_id
1 'polypeptide(L)'
;MARLRLFANLREIAGTATADVPGSTVADVLTAATERFGRDFATALETAQVWVDGNRVGRDADVGAGSEVAVIPPVSGGAMVVRSPMILEIGMVALMAAALFGANEISLQWFAVVVVLVGAVWVYDLAASVDRRGLDVAFVPALLGVLGGTLGTYRFGALGMAVAVVGAVLLALTWSVASHQLRPIDSIVAGATIAGIAAFGVSSFVLLRLRSRDETLVFLFVASVAVLLSWLSDRSEMPILDPLVAMLVGAVAAGAVAGAIWAPDLLAAIAGAFAAAFALVAGRNLGTLLRAGGFFATGSAPGSLSYLDGVVLAAGAYWAILTVLT
;
A
#
# COMPACT_ATOMS: atom_id res chain seq x y z
N MET A 1 -39.20 11.20 4.17
CA MET A 1 -38.26 10.68 5.19
C MET A 1 -37.58 9.46 4.60
N ALA A 2 -36.29 9.30 4.90
CA ALA A 2 -35.49 8.15 4.53
C ALA A 2 -35.36 7.21 5.74
N ARG A 3 -35.25 5.91 5.48
CA ARG A 3 -35.06 4.91 6.53
C ARG A 3 -33.57 4.69 6.76
N LEU A 4 -33.04 5.27 7.83
CA LEU A 4 -31.65 5.08 8.25
C LEU A 4 -31.49 3.69 8.91
N ARG A 5 -30.50 2.90 8.48
CA ARG A 5 -30.09 1.65 9.12
C ARG A 5 -28.69 1.77 9.67
N LEU A 6 -28.55 1.40 10.94
CA LEU A 6 -27.33 1.55 11.73
C LEU A 6 -26.80 0.19 12.16
N PHE A 7 -25.48 0.06 12.16
CA PHE A 7 -24.78 -1.19 12.45
C PHE A 7 -23.69 -0.97 13.50
N ALA A 8 -23.27 -2.05 14.16
CA ALA A 8 -22.17 -2.09 15.13
C ALA A 8 -22.15 -0.90 16.11
N ASN A 9 -21.02 -0.20 16.24
CA ASN A 9 -20.87 0.93 17.16
C ASN A 9 -21.85 2.08 16.88
N LEU A 10 -22.22 2.35 15.62
CA LEU A 10 -23.21 3.37 15.29
C LEU A 10 -24.60 3.02 15.84
N ARG A 11 -24.98 1.74 15.82
CA ARG A 11 -26.22 1.26 16.46
C ARG A 11 -26.16 1.41 17.97
N GLU A 12 -25.01 1.12 18.58
CA GLU A 12 -24.81 1.23 20.03
C GLU A 12 -24.90 2.69 20.50
N ILE A 13 -24.22 3.60 19.79
CA ILE A 13 -24.27 5.04 20.07
C ILE A 13 -25.68 5.59 19.89
N ALA A 14 -26.37 5.20 18.81
CA ALA A 14 -27.72 5.67 18.51
C ALA A 14 -28.81 5.03 19.38
N GLY A 15 -28.50 3.93 20.09
CA GLY A 15 -29.47 3.15 20.85
C GLY A 15 -30.55 2.47 20.01
N THR A 16 -30.44 2.49 18.69
CA THR A 16 -31.41 1.90 17.75
C THR A 16 -30.72 1.38 16.49
N ALA A 17 -31.28 0.32 15.91
CA ALA A 17 -30.82 -0.22 14.62
C ALA A 17 -31.40 0.52 13.42
N THR A 18 -32.50 1.24 13.61
CA THR A 18 -33.21 1.95 12.53
C THR A 18 -33.81 3.25 13.00
N ALA A 19 -33.83 4.27 12.14
CA ALA A 19 -34.50 5.54 12.42
C ALA A 19 -35.02 6.17 11.13
N ASP A 20 -36.20 6.79 11.18
CA ASP A 20 -36.65 7.65 10.10
C ASP A 20 -36.06 9.05 10.27
N VAL A 21 -35.42 9.55 9.21
CA VAL A 21 -34.67 10.80 9.22
C VAL A 21 -35.06 11.63 7.98
N PRO A 22 -35.30 12.94 8.11
CA PRO A 22 -35.54 13.81 6.97
C PRO A 22 -34.25 14.07 6.18
N GLY A 23 -34.39 14.31 4.88
CA GLY A 23 -33.28 14.66 3.99
C GLY A 23 -33.60 14.29 2.54
N SER A 24 -33.09 15.10 1.61
CA SER A 24 -33.17 14.86 0.17
C SER A 24 -31.87 14.34 -0.42
N THR A 25 -30.77 14.47 0.34
CA THR A 25 -29.46 13.93 0.00
C THR A 25 -28.91 13.12 1.17
N VAL A 26 -27.88 12.30 0.91
CA VAL A 26 -27.17 11.57 1.98
C VAL A 26 -26.60 12.55 3.01
N ALA A 27 -26.05 13.69 2.60
CA ALA A 27 -25.53 14.73 3.48
C ALA A 27 -26.61 15.28 4.44
N ASP A 28 -27.81 15.54 3.92
CA ASP A 28 -28.94 16.01 4.73
C ASP A 28 -29.33 14.96 5.79
N VAL A 29 -29.45 13.71 5.36
CA VAL A 29 -29.81 12.57 6.24
C VAL A 29 -28.76 12.38 7.34
N LEU A 30 -27.47 12.44 7.01
CA LEU A 30 -26.39 12.30 8.00
C LEU A 30 -26.32 13.49 8.96
N THR A 31 -26.60 14.70 8.47
CA THR A 31 -26.65 15.91 9.31
C THR A 31 -27.79 15.82 10.32
N ALA A 32 -28.99 15.49 9.85
CA ALA A 32 -30.16 15.30 10.72
C ALA A 32 -29.97 14.13 11.70
N ALA A 33 -29.29 13.05 11.30
CA ALA A 33 -28.93 11.95 12.20
C ALA A 33 -27.92 12.41 13.27
N THR A 34 -26.94 13.23 12.90
CA THR A 34 -25.94 13.77 13.83
C THR A 34 -26.56 14.73 14.84
N GLU A 35 -27.46 15.60 14.41
CA GLU A 35 -28.24 16.46 15.30
C GLU A 35 -29.04 15.66 16.32
N ARG A 36 -29.55 14.49 15.91
CA ARG A 36 -30.35 13.60 16.75
C ARG A 36 -29.52 12.76 17.72
N PHE A 37 -28.42 12.18 17.27
CA PHE A 37 -27.63 11.20 18.04
C PHE A 37 -26.38 11.79 18.70
N GLY A 38 -26.05 13.04 18.40
CA GLY A 38 -25.02 13.81 19.09
C GLY A 38 -23.59 13.62 18.56
N ARG A 39 -22.63 14.18 19.30
CA ARG A 39 -21.22 14.29 18.87
C ARG A 39 -20.51 12.95 18.68
N ASP A 40 -20.76 11.98 19.55
CA ASP A 40 -20.09 10.67 19.45
C ASP A 40 -20.51 9.92 18.17
N PHE A 41 -21.75 10.12 17.74
CA PHE A 41 -22.24 9.61 16.46
C PHE A 41 -21.57 10.31 15.28
N ALA A 42 -21.38 11.64 15.36
CA ALA A 42 -20.65 12.42 14.36
C ALA A 42 -19.23 11.88 14.15
N THR A 43 -18.50 11.62 15.25
CA THR A 43 -17.15 11.07 15.22
C THR A 43 -17.13 9.68 14.59
N ALA A 44 -18.07 8.81 14.94
CA ALA A 44 -18.17 7.47 14.36
C ALA A 44 -18.52 7.49 12.86
N LEU A 45 -19.25 8.51 12.40
CA LEU A 45 -19.59 8.69 10.98
C LEU A 45 -18.39 9.06 10.10
N GLU A 46 -17.32 9.63 10.65
CA GLU A 46 -16.15 10.08 9.86
C GLU A 46 -15.49 8.93 9.09
N THR A 47 -15.59 7.71 9.61
CA THR A 47 -14.97 6.52 9.02
C THR A 47 -15.99 5.56 8.40
N ALA A 48 -17.28 5.86 8.53
CA ALA A 48 -18.36 5.01 8.05
C ALA A 48 -18.61 5.18 6.55
N GLN A 49 -19.07 4.11 5.92
CA GLN A 49 -19.48 4.10 4.52
C GLN A 49 -21.02 4.10 4.41
N VAL A 50 -21.55 4.64 3.31
CA VAL A 50 -23.00 4.82 3.11
C VAL A 50 -23.50 4.11 1.87
N TRP A 51 -24.66 3.47 2.01
CA TRP A 51 -25.41 2.86 0.92
C TRP A 51 -26.81 3.43 0.86
N VAL A 52 -27.33 3.64 -0.35
CA VAL A 52 -28.71 3.99 -0.63
C VAL A 52 -29.31 2.87 -1.46
N ASP A 53 -30.36 2.23 -0.95
CA ASP A 53 -31.08 1.13 -1.59
C ASP A 53 -30.15 0.02 -2.12
N GLY A 54 -29.12 -0.31 -1.32
CA GLY A 54 -28.14 -1.36 -1.61
C GLY A 54 -26.94 -0.93 -2.48
N ASN A 55 -26.92 0.30 -3.00
CA ASN A 55 -25.81 0.83 -3.77
C ASN A 55 -24.93 1.75 -2.91
N ARG A 56 -23.61 1.57 -2.98
CA ARG A 56 -22.67 2.44 -2.27
C ARG A 56 -22.64 3.81 -2.94
N VAL A 57 -22.76 4.87 -2.15
CA VAL A 57 -22.86 6.24 -2.67
C VAL A 57 -22.03 7.23 -1.85
N GLY A 58 -21.71 8.37 -2.47
CA GLY A 58 -21.13 9.53 -1.79
C GLY A 58 -22.18 10.35 -1.03
N ARG A 59 -21.72 11.37 -0.30
CA ARG A 59 -22.59 12.25 0.51
C ARG A 59 -23.54 13.11 -0.32
N ASP A 60 -23.20 13.39 -1.57
CA ASP A 60 -24.00 14.25 -2.45
C ASP A 60 -25.08 13.48 -3.22
N ALA A 61 -25.24 12.17 -2.97
CA ALA A 61 -26.23 11.37 -3.65
C ALA A 61 -27.65 11.71 -3.17
N ASP A 62 -28.58 11.80 -4.14
CA ASP A 62 -30.00 12.01 -3.87
C ASP A 62 -30.60 10.81 -3.14
N VAL A 63 -31.48 11.11 -2.18
CA VAL A 63 -32.20 10.12 -1.37
C VAL A 63 -33.70 10.32 -1.58
N GLY A 64 -34.32 9.33 -2.22
CA GLY A 64 -35.75 9.30 -2.45
C GLY A 64 -36.56 9.16 -1.16
N ALA A 65 -37.82 9.58 -1.20
CA ALA A 65 -38.73 9.31 -0.09
C ALA A 65 -38.91 7.80 0.09
N GLY A 66 -38.64 7.30 1.30
CA GLY A 66 -38.71 5.87 1.60
C GLY A 66 -37.45 5.07 1.26
N SER A 67 -36.44 5.69 0.65
CA SER A 67 -35.15 5.03 0.40
C SER A 67 -34.50 4.58 1.72
N GLU A 68 -33.85 3.43 1.64
CA GLU A 68 -33.07 2.87 2.73
C GLU A 68 -31.65 3.43 2.67
N VAL A 69 -31.25 4.16 3.71
CA VAL A 69 -29.89 4.69 3.89
C VAL A 69 -29.19 3.83 4.93
N ALA A 70 -28.29 2.94 4.50
CA ALA A 70 -27.51 2.12 5.42
C ALA A 70 -26.15 2.78 5.68
N VAL A 71 -25.85 3.01 6.96
CA VAL A 71 -24.55 3.55 7.40
C VAL A 71 -23.79 2.43 8.10
N ILE A 72 -22.74 1.97 7.43
CA ILE A 72 -21.94 0.84 7.87
C ILE A 72 -20.61 1.39 8.38
N PRO A 73 -20.36 1.33 9.70
CA PRO A 73 -19.07 1.70 10.24
C PRO A 73 -18.01 0.67 9.79
N PRO A 74 -16.72 1.02 9.83
CA PRO A 74 -15.67 0.05 9.58
C PRO A 74 -15.84 -1.08 10.60
N VAL A 75 -16.10 -2.30 10.10
CA VAL A 75 -16.46 -3.43 10.96
C VAL A 75 -15.30 -3.74 11.90
N SER A 76 -15.55 -3.66 13.22
CA SER A 76 -14.60 -4.02 14.29
C SER A 76 -14.36 -5.53 14.41
N GLY A 77 -14.85 -6.32 13.45
CA GLY A 77 -14.61 -7.74 13.35
C GLY A 77 -14.65 -8.12 11.89
N GLY A 78 -13.47 -8.44 11.36
CA GLY A 78 -13.21 -8.99 10.03
C GLY A 78 -14.42 -9.02 9.13
N ALA A 79 -14.63 -7.95 8.36
CA ALA A 79 -15.24 -8.15 7.05
C ALA A 79 -14.54 -9.36 6.47
N MET A 80 -15.33 -10.27 5.94
CA MET A 80 -14.82 -11.26 5.01
C MET A 80 -14.34 -10.46 3.77
N VAL A 81 -13.26 -9.67 3.91
CA VAL A 81 -12.14 -9.75 3.01
C VAL A 81 -12.01 -11.24 2.85
N VAL A 82 -12.42 -11.73 1.68
CA VAL A 82 -12.04 -13.06 1.24
C VAL A 82 -10.55 -13.07 1.48
N ARG A 83 -10.12 -13.64 2.62
CA ARG A 83 -8.71 -13.86 2.88
C ARG A 83 -8.33 -14.65 1.65
N SER A 84 -7.47 -14.10 0.80
CA SER A 84 -6.83 -14.98 -0.17
C SER A 84 -6.31 -16.14 0.68
N PRO A 85 -6.63 -17.41 0.35
CA PRO A 85 -6.18 -18.54 1.14
C PRO A 85 -4.75 -18.28 1.58
N MET A 86 -4.44 -18.36 2.88
CA MET A 86 -3.16 -17.92 3.46
C MET A 86 -1.93 -18.32 2.61
N ILE A 87 -2.02 -19.49 1.99
CA ILE A 87 -1.05 -20.07 1.07
C ILE A 87 -0.78 -19.17 -0.16
N LEU A 88 -1.79 -18.50 -0.70
CA LEU A 88 -1.67 -17.60 -1.84
C LEU A 88 -0.96 -16.29 -1.50
N GLU A 89 -1.22 -15.70 -0.33
CA GLU A 89 -0.61 -14.41 0.07
C GLU A 89 0.91 -14.55 0.24
N ILE A 90 1.34 -15.42 1.17
CA ILE A 90 2.77 -15.66 1.39
C ILE A 90 3.41 -16.39 0.22
N GLY A 91 2.65 -17.24 -0.48
CA GLY A 91 3.12 -17.94 -1.68
C GLY A 91 3.45 -16.98 -2.81
N MET A 92 2.65 -15.93 -3.02
CA MET A 92 2.95 -14.91 -4.03
C MET A 92 4.16 -14.07 -3.65
N VAL A 93 4.25 -13.62 -2.39
CA VAL A 93 5.42 -12.87 -1.90
C VAL A 93 6.70 -13.71 -2.02
N ALA A 94 6.65 -14.97 -1.62
CA ALA A 94 7.77 -15.90 -1.75
C ALA A 94 8.14 -16.18 -3.22
N LEU A 95 7.15 -16.32 -4.10
CA LEU A 95 7.35 -16.49 -5.54
C LEU A 95 8.05 -15.27 -6.15
N MET A 96 7.60 -14.06 -5.80
CA MET A 96 8.21 -12.80 -6.27
C MET A 96 9.63 -12.64 -5.75
N ALA A 97 9.88 -12.95 -4.47
CA ALA A 97 11.23 -12.96 -3.92
C ALA A 97 12.11 -13.97 -4.68
N ALA A 98 11.66 -15.22 -4.85
CA ALA A 98 12.39 -16.25 -5.59
C ALA A 98 12.68 -15.85 -7.04
N ALA A 99 11.73 -15.21 -7.73
CA ALA A 99 11.93 -14.68 -9.07
C ALA A 99 13.03 -13.60 -9.10
N LEU A 100 13.03 -12.67 -8.14
CA LEU A 100 14.06 -11.63 -8.04
C LEU A 100 15.44 -12.23 -7.76
N PHE A 101 15.55 -13.19 -6.85
CA PHE A 101 16.80 -13.92 -6.61
C PHE A 101 17.29 -14.63 -7.87
N GLY A 102 16.43 -15.43 -8.51
CA GLY A 102 16.79 -16.14 -9.73
C GLY A 102 17.22 -15.21 -10.85
N ALA A 103 16.50 -14.11 -11.06
CA ALA A 103 16.84 -13.14 -12.10
C ALA A 103 18.13 -12.37 -11.81
N ASN A 104 18.42 -12.10 -10.52
CA ASN A 104 19.65 -11.44 -10.09
C ASN A 104 20.90 -12.25 -10.49
N GLU A 105 20.79 -13.58 -10.39
CA GLU A 105 21.83 -14.55 -10.73
C GLU A 105 22.04 -14.70 -12.24
N ILE A 106 20.97 -14.58 -13.04
CA ILE A 106 21.04 -14.83 -14.49
C ILE A 106 21.70 -13.67 -15.23
N SER A 107 21.09 -12.47 -15.19
CA SER A 107 21.60 -11.29 -15.90
C SER A 107 20.82 -10.04 -15.50
N LEU A 108 21.40 -8.87 -15.74
CA LEU A 108 20.73 -7.58 -15.53
C LEU A 108 19.45 -7.44 -16.39
N GLN A 109 19.42 -8.00 -17.60
CA GLN A 109 18.25 -7.92 -18.50
C GLN A 109 17.06 -8.70 -17.92
N TRP A 110 17.30 -9.95 -17.52
CA TRP A 110 16.27 -10.77 -16.87
C TRP A 110 15.85 -10.18 -15.53
N PHE A 111 16.77 -9.61 -14.78
CA PHE A 111 16.44 -8.88 -13.55
C PHE A 111 15.51 -7.70 -13.83
N ALA A 112 15.78 -6.88 -14.83
CA ALA A 112 14.91 -5.78 -15.24
C ALA A 112 13.52 -6.27 -15.65
N VAL A 113 13.42 -7.37 -16.42
CA VAL A 113 12.14 -7.99 -16.79
C VAL A 113 11.36 -8.42 -15.55
N VAL A 114 12.00 -9.12 -14.61
CA VAL A 114 11.33 -9.57 -13.38
C VAL A 114 10.93 -8.40 -12.50
N VAL A 115 11.74 -7.35 -12.40
CA VAL A 115 11.38 -6.12 -11.68
C VAL A 115 10.13 -5.46 -12.26
N VAL A 116 9.99 -5.41 -13.60
CA VAL A 116 8.75 -4.91 -14.24
C VAL A 116 7.55 -5.78 -13.89
N LEU A 117 7.69 -7.11 -13.97
CA LEU A 117 6.60 -8.03 -13.65
C LEU A 117 6.18 -7.92 -12.18
N VAL A 118 7.15 -7.91 -11.26
CA VAL A 118 6.91 -7.77 -9.82
C VAL A 118 6.26 -6.43 -9.51
N GLY A 119 6.80 -5.34 -10.08
CA GLY A 119 6.23 -4.01 -9.94
C GLY A 119 4.80 -3.92 -10.48
N ALA A 120 4.54 -4.46 -11.67
CA ALA A 120 3.21 -4.43 -12.28
C ALA A 120 2.16 -5.19 -11.44
N VAL A 121 2.51 -6.37 -10.94
CA VAL A 121 1.60 -7.15 -10.08
C VAL A 121 1.39 -6.46 -8.74
N TRP A 122 2.43 -5.86 -8.15
CA TRP A 122 2.31 -5.09 -6.92
C TRP A 122 1.41 -3.85 -7.10
N VAL A 123 1.62 -3.05 -8.15
CA VAL A 123 0.77 -1.89 -8.46
C VAL A 123 -0.67 -2.35 -8.70
N TYR A 124 -0.88 -3.49 -9.37
CA TYR A 124 -2.22 -4.01 -9.62
C TYR A 124 -2.92 -4.41 -8.32
N ASP A 125 -2.24 -5.16 -7.44
CA ASP A 125 -2.78 -5.53 -6.13
C ASP A 125 -3.08 -4.30 -5.26
N LEU A 126 -2.19 -3.30 -5.29
CA LEU A 126 -2.38 -2.03 -4.58
C LEU A 126 -3.61 -1.27 -5.11
N ALA A 127 -3.68 -1.04 -6.43
CA ALA A 127 -4.77 -0.32 -7.06
C ALA A 127 -6.11 -1.04 -6.87
N ALA A 128 -6.15 -2.37 -7.01
CA ALA A 128 -7.35 -3.16 -6.74
C ALA A 128 -7.80 -3.10 -5.27
N SER A 129 -6.87 -2.96 -4.32
CA SER A 129 -7.21 -2.72 -2.91
C SER A 129 -7.74 -1.31 -2.65
N VAL A 130 -7.17 -0.30 -3.32
CA VAL A 130 -7.64 1.10 -3.21
C VAL A 130 -9.02 1.25 -3.84
N ASP A 131 -9.25 0.65 -5.01
CA ASP A 131 -10.53 0.64 -5.72
C ASP A 131 -11.64 -0.04 -4.89
N ARG A 132 -11.32 -1.14 -4.19
CA ARG A 132 -12.24 -1.78 -3.23
C ARG A 132 -12.63 -0.90 -2.05
N ARG A 133 -11.88 0.15 -1.74
CA ARG A 133 -12.28 1.18 -0.77
C ARG A 133 -13.20 2.25 -1.36
N GLY A 134 -13.46 2.19 -2.67
CA GLY A 134 -14.18 3.19 -3.44
C GLY A 134 -13.39 4.49 -3.58
N LEU A 135 -12.07 4.39 -3.70
CA LEU A 135 -11.20 5.49 -4.11
C LEU A 135 -10.64 5.13 -5.49
N ASP A 136 -11.18 5.77 -6.53
CA ASP A 136 -10.70 5.57 -7.90
C ASP A 136 -9.29 6.14 -8.01
N VAL A 137 -8.33 5.35 -8.48
CA VAL A 137 -6.94 5.77 -8.68
C VAL A 137 -6.46 5.50 -10.10
N ALA A 138 -5.60 6.39 -10.59
CA ALA A 138 -5.01 6.29 -11.92
C ALA A 138 -3.97 5.16 -11.97
N PHE A 139 -4.44 3.92 -12.15
CA PHE A 139 -3.57 2.74 -12.20
C PHE A 139 -2.64 2.71 -13.43
N VAL A 140 -3.14 3.16 -14.60
CA VAL A 140 -2.39 3.12 -15.86
C VAL A 140 -1.10 3.96 -15.79
N PRO A 141 -1.10 5.22 -15.30
CA PRO A 141 0.11 5.97 -15.05
C PRO A 141 1.14 5.26 -14.16
N ALA A 142 0.69 4.53 -13.13
CA ALA A 142 1.59 3.79 -12.26
C ALA A 142 2.25 2.59 -12.97
N LEU A 143 1.50 1.84 -13.79
CA LEU A 143 2.09 0.79 -14.64
C LEU A 143 3.09 1.33 -15.66
N LEU A 144 2.76 2.45 -16.30
CA LEU A 144 3.67 3.12 -17.22
C LEU A 144 4.91 3.66 -16.48
N GLY A 145 4.74 4.11 -15.24
CA GLY A 145 5.83 4.45 -14.34
C GLY A 145 6.73 3.27 -14.00
N VAL A 146 6.17 2.07 -13.80
CA VAL A 146 6.96 0.84 -13.61
C VAL A 146 7.79 0.53 -14.85
N LEU A 147 7.15 0.46 -16.02
CA LEU A 147 7.84 0.14 -17.27
C LEU A 147 8.88 1.20 -17.64
N GLY A 148 8.49 2.47 -17.60
CA GLY A 148 9.36 3.61 -17.90
C GLY A 148 10.49 3.77 -16.89
N GLY A 149 10.23 3.53 -15.61
CA GLY A 149 11.21 3.50 -14.53
C GLY A 149 12.29 2.45 -14.76
N THR A 150 11.89 1.21 -15.01
CA THR A 150 12.85 0.13 -15.28
C THR A 150 13.64 0.37 -16.57
N LEU A 151 12.98 0.70 -17.69
CA LEU A 151 13.67 0.90 -18.98
C LEU A 151 14.58 2.13 -18.98
N GLY A 152 14.07 3.26 -18.46
CA GLY A 152 14.81 4.50 -18.35
C GLY A 152 16.04 4.32 -17.48
N THR A 153 15.88 3.70 -16.31
CA THR A 153 16.99 3.42 -15.39
C THR A 153 17.98 2.42 -15.96
N TYR A 154 17.52 1.35 -16.60
CA TYR A 154 18.38 0.38 -17.26
C TYR A 154 19.28 1.05 -18.32
N ARG A 155 18.74 2.02 -19.06
CA ARG A 155 19.44 2.69 -20.16
C ARG A 155 20.31 3.88 -19.73
N PHE A 156 19.87 4.64 -18.72
CA PHE A 156 20.43 5.94 -18.35
C PHE A 156 20.78 6.08 -16.86
N GLY A 157 20.72 5.00 -16.09
CA GLY A 157 21.04 5.00 -14.66
C GLY A 157 20.15 5.95 -13.86
N ALA A 158 20.75 6.68 -12.91
CA ALA A 158 20.02 7.56 -11.99
C ALA A 158 19.28 8.71 -12.68
N LEU A 159 19.79 9.20 -13.82
CA LEU A 159 19.08 10.21 -14.62
C LEU A 159 17.80 9.63 -15.22
N GLY A 160 17.85 8.38 -15.69
CA GLY A 160 16.68 7.64 -16.17
C GLY A 160 15.62 7.46 -15.10
N MET A 161 16.04 7.12 -13.88
CA MET A 161 15.15 7.06 -12.70
C MET A 161 14.48 8.42 -12.45
N ALA A 162 15.26 9.50 -12.38
CA ALA A 162 14.73 10.83 -12.07
C ALA A 162 13.66 11.28 -13.08
N VAL A 163 13.95 11.10 -14.37
CA VAL A 163 13.02 11.42 -15.46
C VAL A 163 11.76 10.54 -15.36
N ALA A 164 11.90 9.24 -15.09
CA ALA A 164 10.77 8.33 -14.99
C ALA A 164 9.87 8.62 -13.78
N VAL A 165 10.44 8.95 -12.62
CA VAL A 165 9.67 9.29 -11.41
C VAL A 165 8.87 10.57 -11.63
N VAL A 166 9.52 11.64 -12.12
CA VAL A 166 8.83 12.90 -12.43
C VAL A 166 7.78 12.69 -13.52
N GLY A 167 8.13 11.93 -14.57
CA GLY A 167 7.21 11.60 -15.66
C GLY A 167 5.99 10.81 -15.19
N ALA A 168 6.15 9.83 -14.30
CA ALA A 168 5.05 9.05 -13.74
C ALA A 168 4.08 9.92 -12.92
N VAL A 169 4.62 10.82 -12.11
CA VAL A 169 3.81 11.78 -11.32
C VAL A 169 3.06 12.74 -12.25
N LEU A 170 3.75 13.37 -13.21
CA LEU A 170 3.11 14.30 -14.16
C LEU A 170 2.04 13.60 -15.01
N LEU A 171 2.31 12.36 -15.42
CA LEU A 171 1.34 11.55 -16.16
C LEU A 171 0.10 11.25 -15.30
N ALA A 172 0.28 10.89 -14.03
CA ALA A 172 -0.84 10.67 -13.11
C ALA A 172 -1.69 11.94 -12.92
N LEU A 173 -1.05 13.09 -12.70
CA LEU A 173 -1.73 14.38 -12.59
C LEU A 173 -2.51 14.74 -13.87
N THR A 174 -1.88 14.56 -15.03
CA THR A 174 -2.52 14.84 -16.33
C THR A 174 -3.70 13.90 -16.59
N TRP A 175 -3.54 12.62 -16.23
CA TRP A 175 -4.59 11.60 -16.36
C TRP A 175 -5.82 11.92 -15.50
N SER A 176 -5.60 12.45 -14.30
CA SER A 176 -6.69 12.90 -13.40
C SER A 176 -7.49 14.07 -13.95
N VAL A 177 -6.87 14.97 -14.74
CA VAL A 177 -7.59 16.08 -15.40
C VAL A 177 -8.54 15.53 -16.47
N ALA A 178 -8.07 14.57 -17.26
CA ALA A 178 -8.83 13.98 -18.36
C ALA A 178 -10.00 13.09 -17.88
N SER A 179 -9.90 12.51 -16.69
CA SER A 179 -10.86 11.51 -16.19
C SER A 179 -11.73 12.08 -15.07
N HIS A 180 -13.04 12.21 -15.32
CA HIS A 180 -13.99 12.79 -14.35
C HIS A 180 -13.97 12.11 -12.97
N GLN A 181 -13.83 10.78 -12.95
CA GLN A 181 -13.78 9.96 -11.72
C GLN A 181 -12.55 10.24 -10.85
N LEU A 182 -11.46 10.77 -11.43
CA LEU A 182 -10.19 10.96 -10.75
C LEU A 182 -9.93 12.41 -10.32
N ARG A 183 -10.93 13.30 -10.49
CA ARG A 183 -10.87 14.70 -10.09
C ARG A 183 -10.91 14.97 -8.57
N PRO A 184 -11.51 14.10 -7.72
CA PRO A 184 -11.42 14.29 -6.27
C PRO A 184 -9.96 14.37 -5.81
N ILE A 185 -9.67 15.27 -4.85
CA ILE A 185 -8.29 15.52 -4.41
C ILE A 185 -7.61 14.26 -3.86
N ASP A 186 -8.36 13.42 -3.15
CA ASP A 186 -7.86 12.16 -2.61
C ASP A 186 -7.40 11.20 -3.72
N SER A 187 -8.16 11.12 -4.82
CA SER A 187 -7.83 10.30 -6.00
C SER A 187 -6.58 10.82 -6.70
N ILE A 188 -6.44 12.15 -6.83
CA ILE A 188 -5.27 12.80 -7.45
C ILE A 188 -4.02 12.49 -6.61
N VAL A 189 -4.09 12.75 -5.29
CA VAL A 189 -2.96 12.57 -4.38
C VAL A 189 -2.56 11.11 -4.30
N ALA A 190 -3.52 10.19 -4.13
CA ALA A 190 -3.25 8.76 -4.08
C ALA A 190 -2.66 8.26 -5.41
N GLY A 191 -3.25 8.62 -6.55
CA GLY A 191 -2.77 8.22 -7.88
C GLY A 191 -1.35 8.72 -8.17
N ALA A 192 -1.06 9.99 -7.91
CA ALA A 192 0.28 10.57 -8.08
C ALA A 192 1.31 9.93 -7.14
N THR A 193 0.95 9.68 -5.88
CA THR A 193 1.81 9.03 -4.89
C THR A 193 2.15 7.60 -5.31
N ILE A 194 1.14 6.81 -5.72
CA ILE A 194 1.33 5.43 -6.19
C ILE A 194 2.23 5.42 -7.43
N ALA A 195 2.00 6.30 -8.40
CA ALA A 195 2.81 6.36 -9.63
C ALA A 195 4.28 6.74 -9.34
N GLY A 196 4.51 7.72 -8.49
CA GLY A 196 5.86 8.14 -8.09
C GLY A 196 6.62 7.05 -7.35
N ILE A 197 5.96 6.38 -6.39
CA ILE A 197 6.57 5.30 -5.60
C ILE A 197 6.85 4.08 -6.46
N ALA A 198 5.90 3.71 -7.33
CA ALA A 198 6.07 2.60 -8.25
C ALA A 198 7.30 2.81 -9.13
N ALA A 199 7.40 3.98 -9.78
CA ALA A 199 8.54 4.32 -10.62
C ALA A 199 9.85 4.37 -9.82
N PHE A 200 9.85 4.98 -8.64
CA PHE A 200 11.04 5.12 -7.79
C PHE A 200 11.55 3.76 -7.30
N GLY A 201 10.66 2.93 -6.76
CA GLY A 201 11.04 1.66 -6.18
C GLY A 201 11.57 0.67 -7.22
N VAL A 202 10.89 0.51 -8.36
CA VAL A 202 11.39 -0.39 -9.42
C VAL A 202 12.70 0.12 -10.03
N SER A 203 12.87 1.45 -10.15
CA SER A 203 14.13 2.03 -10.59
C SER A 203 15.24 1.75 -9.59
N SER A 204 14.95 1.83 -8.29
CA SER A 204 15.93 1.57 -7.23
C SER A 204 16.45 0.12 -7.27
N PHE A 205 15.58 -0.86 -7.54
CA PHE A 205 16.01 -2.24 -7.79
C PHE A 205 17.01 -2.32 -8.95
N VAL A 206 16.70 -1.67 -10.08
CA VAL A 206 17.58 -1.68 -11.25
C VAL A 206 18.90 -0.98 -10.96
N LEU A 207 18.89 0.12 -10.20
CA LEU A 207 20.11 0.82 -9.79
C LEU A 207 21.00 -0.03 -8.87
N LEU A 208 20.41 -0.75 -7.91
CA LEU A 208 21.16 -1.72 -7.10
C LEU A 208 21.83 -2.75 -7.98
N ARG A 209 21.09 -3.30 -8.95
CA ARG A 209 21.62 -4.35 -9.82
C ARG A 209 22.69 -3.85 -10.80
N LEU A 210 22.57 -2.61 -11.28
CA LEU A 210 23.57 -1.93 -12.09
C LEU A 210 24.87 -1.71 -11.31
N ARG A 211 24.76 -1.47 -10.00
CA ARG A 211 25.89 -1.23 -9.11
C ARG A 211 26.64 -2.53 -8.79
N SER A 212 25.95 -3.53 -8.24
CA SER A 212 26.56 -4.82 -7.91
C SER A 212 25.53 -5.93 -7.78
N ARG A 213 25.89 -7.11 -8.27
CA ARG A 213 25.10 -8.35 -8.06
C ARG A 213 25.06 -8.71 -6.58
N ASP A 214 26.19 -8.61 -5.88
CA ASP A 214 26.32 -9.09 -4.50
C ASP A 214 25.61 -8.15 -3.53
N GLU A 215 25.69 -6.83 -3.73
CA GLU A 215 24.92 -5.87 -2.93
C GLU A 215 23.41 -6.03 -3.16
N THR A 216 23.00 -6.38 -4.38
CA THR A 216 21.60 -6.70 -4.67
C THR A 216 21.17 -7.99 -3.95
N LEU A 217 22.03 -9.03 -3.91
CA LEU A 217 21.76 -10.24 -3.12
C LEU A 217 21.57 -9.92 -1.63
N VAL A 218 22.45 -9.09 -1.07
CA VAL A 218 22.38 -8.67 0.33
C VAL A 218 21.05 -7.96 0.60
N PHE A 219 20.66 -7.02 -0.26
CA PHE A 219 19.38 -6.33 -0.12
C PHE A 219 18.18 -7.28 -0.22
N LEU A 220 18.16 -8.18 -1.21
CA LEU A 220 17.07 -9.16 -1.38
C LEU A 220 16.96 -10.09 -0.17
N PHE A 221 18.09 -10.49 0.42
CA PHE A 221 18.12 -11.28 1.64
C PHE A 221 17.55 -10.50 2.83
N VAL A 222 18.00 -9.26 3.03
CA VAL A 222 17.50 -8.33 4.05
C VAL A 222 15.98 -8.17 3.97
N ALA A 223 15.47 -7.85 2.78
CA ALA A 223 14.04 -7.67 2.54
C ALA A 223 13.25 -8.95 2.82
N SER A 224 13.74 -10.10 2.35
CA SER A 224 13.08 -11.39 2.53
C SER A 224 12.99 -11.81 4.00
N VAL A 225 14.08 -11.67 4.75
CA VAL A 225 14.11 -12.01 6.18
C VAL A 225 13.23 -11.06 6.99
N ALA A 226 13.29 -9.75 6.70
CA ALA A 226 12.45 -8.76 7.38
C ALA A 226 10.95 -9.02 7.16
N VAL A 227 10.56 -9.30 5.91
CA VAL A 227 9.17 -9.64 5.56
C VAL A 227 8.75 -10.95 6.22
N LEU A 228 9.58 -11.98 6.19
CA LEU A 228 9.29 -13.28 6.80
C LEU A 228 9.07 -13.16 8.32
N LEU A 229 9.95 -12.44 9.02
CA LEU A 229 9.83 -12.24 10.46
C LEU A 229 8.63 -11.38 10.84
N SER A 230 8.33 -10.34 10.06
CA SER A 230 7.12 -9.54 10.23
C SER A 230 5.85 -10.38 10.05
N TRP A 231 5.81 -11.19 9.00
CA TRP A 231 4.70 -12.10 8.72
C TRP A 231 4.53 -13.15 9.82
N LEU A 232 5.63 -13.73 10.31
CA LEU A 232 5.58 -14.72 11.40
C LEU A 232 5.05 -14.10 12.71
N SER A 233 5.47 -12.87 13.00
CA SER A 233 4.97 -12.09 14.15
C SER A 233 3.47 -11.83 14.04
N ASP A 234 2.98 -11.35 12.89
CA ASP A 234 1.56 -11.03 12.66
C ASP A 234 0.63 -12.26 12.77
N ARG A 235 1.20 -13.47 12.68
CA ARG A 235 0.47 -14.74 12.82
C ARG A 235 0.58 -15.39 14.19
N SER A 236 1.45 -14.90 15.06
CA SER A 236 1.57 -15.45 16.41
C SER A 236 0.40 -14.97 17.27
N GLU A 237 -0.22 -15.88 18.02
CA GLU A 237 -1.23 -15.51 19.03
C GLU A 237 -0.60 -14.77 20.22
N MET A 238 0.69 -15.04 20.49
CA MET A 238 1.49 -14.38 21.52
C MET A 238 2.83 -13.93 20.90
N PRO A 239 2.84 -12.84 20.12
CA PRO A 239 4.06 -12.37 19.48
C PRO A 239 5.02 -11.80 20.52
N ILE A 240 6.30 -12.19 20.45
CA ILE A 240 7.37 -11.64 21.30
C ILE A 240 7.68 -10.19 20.89
N LEU A 241 7.63 -9.90 19.60
CA LEU A 241 7.82 -8.58 19.00
C LEU A 241 6.63 -8.26 18.10
N ASP A 242 6.17 -7.01 18.11
CA ASP A 242 5.19 -6.49 17.15
C ASP A 242 5.70 -6.63 15.70
N PRO A 243 4.81 -6.81 14.68
CA PRO A 243 5.23 -7.04 13.29
C PRO A 243 6.15 -5.96 12.71
N LEU A 244 6.00 -4.68 13.11
CA LEU A 244 6.89 -3.60 12.64
C LEU A 244 8.27 -3.70 13.29
N VAL A 245 8.32 -4.06 14.57
CA VAL A 245 9.58 -4.27 15.31
C VAL A 245 10.29 -5.52 14.79
N ALA A 246 9.55 -6.59 14.52
CA ALA A 246 10.09 -7.81 13.92
C ALA A 246 10.69 -7.54 12.52
N MET A 247 10.03 -6.70 11.71
CA MET A 247 10.55 -6.26 10.42
C MET A 247 11.87 -5.48 10.57
N LEU A 248 11.91 -4.51 11.49
CA LEU A 248 13.08 -3.68 11.75
C LEU A 248 14.28 -4.51 12.23
N VAL A 249 14.08 -5.32 13.28
CA VAL A 249 15.12 -6.18 13.85
C VAL A 249 15.58 -7.22 12.82
N GLY A 250 14.64 -7.79 12.08
CA GLY A 250 14.91 -8.72 11.00
C GLY A 250 15.79 -8.14 9.91
N ALA A 251 15.49 -6.93 9.45
CA ALA A 251 16.29 -6.25 8.44
C ALA A 251 17.72 -5.98 8.90
N VAL A 252 17.89 -5.45 10.12
CA VAL A 252 19.22 -5.13 10.67
C VAL A 252 20.05 -6.40 10.90
N ALA A 253 19.47 -7.43 11.51
CA ALA A 253 20.15 -8.70 11.75
C ALA A 253 20.53 -9.40 10.44
N ALA A 254 19.59 -9.44 9.47
CA ALA A 254 19.85 -9.99 8.15
C ALA A 254 20.94 -9.21 7.42
N GLY A 255 21.00 -7.89 7.59
CA GLY A 255 22.02 -7.02 7.01
C GLY A 255 23.42 -7.33 7.53
N ALA A 256 23.56 -7.56 8.83
CA ALA A 256 24.83 -7.96 9.43
C ALA A 256 25.28 -9.35 8.93
N VAL A 257 24.36 -10.31 8.88
CA VAL A 257 24.66 -11.68 8.41
C VAL A 257 25.00 -11.67 6.92
N ALA A 258 24.14 -11.10 6.08
CA ALA A 258 24.35 -11.05 4.64
C ALA A 258 25.58 -10.21 4.27
N GLY A 259 25.79 -9.10 4.98
CA GLY A 259 26.96 -8.25 4.82
C GLY A 259 28.25 -9.01 5.07
N ALA A 260 28.30 -9.86 6.11
CA ALA A 260 29.48 -10.65 6.43
C ALA A 260 29.77 -11.78 5.42
N ILE A 261 28.74 -12.25 4.71
CA ILE A 261 28.86 -13.38 3.77
C ILE A 261 29.14 -12.91 2.35
N TRP A 262 28.44 -11.87 1.89
CA TRP A 262 28.40 -11.49 0.47
C TRP A 262 28.83 -10.05 0.18
N ALA A 263 28.77 -9.13 1.15
CA ALA A 263 29.04 -7.73 0.83
C ALA A 263 30.54 -7.43 0.70
N PRO A 264 30.93 -6.58 -0.25
CA PRO A 264 32.32 -6.14 -0.38
C PRO A 264 32.75 -5.25 0.79
N ASP A 265 31.82 -4.48 1.35
CA ASP A 265 32.02 -3.66 2.55
C ASP A 265 30.89 -3.94 3.56
N LEU A 266 31.28 -4.52 4.70
CA LEU A 266 30.38 -4.86 5.79
C LEU A 266 29.72 -3.61 6.41
N LEU A 267 30.46 -2.51 6.58
CA LEU A 267 29.92 -1.30 7.19
C LEU A 267 28.88 -0.65 6.30
N ALA A 268 29.15 -0.57 5.00
CA ALA A 268 28.19 -0.08 4.01
C ALA A 268 26.94 -0.97 3.97
N ALA A 269 27.10 -2.30 4.01
CA ALA A 269 25.98 -3.24 4.04
C ALA A 269 25.10 -3.11 5.30
N ILE A 270 25.72 -2.95 6.47
CA ILE A 270 25.00 -2.71 7.74
C ILE A 270 24.26 -1.37 7.68
N ALA A 271 24.93 -0.29 7.26
CA ALA A 271 24.32 1.03 7.15
C ALA A 271 23.15 1.03 6.15
N GLY A 272 23.32 0.38 4.99
CA GLY A 272 22.27 0.17 4.02
C GLY A 272 21.09 -0.58 4.64
N ALA A 273 21.35 -1.67 5.38
CA ALA A 273 20.31 -2.46 6.02
C ALA A 273 19.52 -1.68 7.08
N PHE A 274 20.18 -0.80 7.84
CA PHE A 274 19.48 0.14 8.74
C PHE A 274 18.55 1.08 7.98
N ALA A 275 19.00 1.67 6.88
CA ALA A 275 18.14 2.54 6.07
C ALA A 275 16.99 1.78 5.40
N ALA A 276 17.25 0.56 4.92
CA ALA A 276 16.21 -0.35 4.44
C ALA A 276 15.19 -0.66 5.55
N ALA A 277 15.63 -0.89 6.79
CA ALA A 277 14.76 -1.19 7.92
C ALA A 277 13.77 -0.03 8.20
N PHE A 278 14.23 1.22 8.21
CA PHE A 278 13.35 2.39 8.35
C PHE A 278 12.38 2.53 7.18
N ALA A 279 12.87 2.36 5.96
CA ALA A 279 12.05 2.47 4.75
C ALA A 279 11.04 1.33 4.61
N LEU A 280 11.35 0.12 5.10
CA LEU A 280 10.44 -1.00 5.19
C LEU A 280 9.23 -0.66 6.09
N VAL A 281 9.50 -0.13 7.28
CA VAL A 281 8.45 0.30 8.22
C VAL A 281 7.64 1.46 7.65
N ALA A 282 8.31 2.48 7.09
CA ALA A 282 7.64 3.62 6.48
C ALA A 282 6.76 3.22 5.29
N GLY A 283 7.25 2.34 4.41
CA GLY A 283 6.51 1.86 3.25
C GLY A 283 5.35 0.95 3.62
N ARG A 284 5.48 0.14 4.67
CA ARG A 284 4.35 -0.63 5.21
C ARG A 284 3.24 0.29 5.74
N ASN A 285 3.60 1.33 6.48
CA ASN A 285 2.63 2.32 6.99
C ASN A 285 1.98 3.15 5.88
N LEU A 286 2.74 3.48 4.84
CA LEU A 286 2.20 4.15 3.67
C LEU A 286 1.26 3.21 2.88
N GLY A 287 1.65 1.96 2.74
CA GLY A 287 0.83 0.90 2.15
C GLY A 287 -0.49 0.72 2.87
N THR A 288 -0.50 0.67 4.20
CA THR A 288 -1.75 0.59 4.98
C THR A 288 -2.63 1.83 4.79
N LEU A 289 -2.05 3.04 4.76
CA LEU A 289 -2.80 4.26 4.47
C LEU A 289 -3.43 4.23 3.06
N LEU A 290 -2.69 3.80 2.05
CA LEU A 290 -3.20 3.70 0.67
C LEU A 290 -4.22 2.56 0.50
N ARG A 291 -4.02 1.42 1.15
CA ARG A 291 -4.85 0.21 1.00
C ARG A 291 -6.06 0.16 1.90
N ALA A 292 -6.01 0.79 3.08
CA ALA A 292 -7.01 0.69 4.13
C ALA A 292 -7.57 2.06 4.58
N GLY A 293 -6.86 3.16 4.34
CA GLY A 293 -7.34 4.52 4.64
C GLY A 293 -7.01 5.02 6.02
N GLY A 294 -6.13 4.31 6.73
CA GLY A 294 -5.68 4.66 8.06
C GLY A 294 -4.38 3.94 8.40
N PHE A 295 -3.78 4.34 9.51
CA PHE A 295 -2.61 3.67 10.06
C PHE A 295 -3.05 2.53 10.97
N PHE A 296 -2.70 1.32 10.59
CA PHE A 296 -2.96 0.12 11.38
C PHE A 296 -1.63 -0.44 11.86
N ALA A 297 -1.40 -0.38 13.17
CA ALA A 297 -0.22 -0.99 13.81
C ALA A 297 -0.33 -2.52 13.83
N THR A 298 -1.56 -3.04 13.93
CA THR A 298 -1.85 -4.47 14.00
C THR A 298 -2.91 -4.86 12.97
N GLY A 299 -2.80 -6.09 12.44
CA GLY A 299 -3.74 -6.64 11.47
C GLY A 299 -3.25 -6.62 10.03
N SER A 300 -3.92 -7.42 9.19
CA SER A 300 -3.56 -7.59 7.77
C SER A 300 -4.07 -6.42 6.94
N ALA A 301 -3.16 -5.77 6.21
CA ALA A 301 -3.51 -4.75 5.24
C ALA A 301 -4.19 -5.40 4.00
N PRO A 302 -5.20 -4.76 3.39
CA PRO A 302 -5.90 -5.32 2.23
C PRO A 302 -4.98 -5.57 1.02
N GLY A 303 -5.07 -6.77 0.45
CA GLY A 303 -4.30 -7.18 -0.74
C GLY A 303 -3.36 -8.34 -0.44
N SER A 304 -3.02 -9.06 -1.49
CA SER A 304 -2.15 -10.24 -1.42
C SER A 304 -0.65 -9.89 -1.31
N LEU A 305 -0.29 -8.64 -1.62
CA LEU A 305 1.10 -8.18 -1.68
C LEU A 305 1.38 -7.00 -0.75
N SER A 306 0.59 -6.82 0.30
CA SER A 306 0.78 -5.71 1.26
C SER A 306 2.13 -5.75 1.98
N TYR A 307 2.71 -6.94 2.15
CA TYR A 307 4.06 -7.10 2.70
C TYR A 307 5.18 -6.54 1.79
N LEU A 308 4.92 -6.33 0.49
CA LEU A 308 5.88 -5.73 -0.43
C LEU A 308 5.87 -4.20 -0.41
N ASP A 309 4.87 -3.55 0.19
CA ASP A 309 4.76 -2.08 0.21
C ASP A 309 6.02 -1.43 0.82
N GLY A 310 6.54 -2.03 1.90
CA GLY A 310 7.80 -1.62 2.52
C GLY A 310 9.02 -1.86 1.62
N VAL A 311 9.04 -2.99 0.92
CA VAL A 311 10.21 -3.44 0.14
C VAL A 311 10.51 -2.49 -1.02
N VAL A 312 9.47 -1.98 -1.67
CA VAL A 312 9.57 -1.04 -2.79
C VAL A 312 10.30 0.25 -2.38
N LEU A 313 10.01 0.80 -1.19
CA LEU A 313 10.73 1.97 -0.67
C LEU A 313 12.11 1.61 -0.11
N ALA A 314 12.25 0.43 0.49
CA ALA A 314 13.49 -0.03 1.09
C ALA A 314 14.64 -0.14 0.08
N ALA A 315 14.36 -0.54 -1.16
CA ALA A 315 15.37 -0.61 -2.23
C ALA A 315 16.04 0.76 -2.47
N GLY A 316 15.25 1.83 -2.48
CA GLY A 316 15.76 3.18 -2.70
C GLY A 316 16.58 3.71 -1.55
N ALA A 317 16.15 3.46 -0.30
CA ALA A 317 16.91 3.86 0.88
C ALA A 317 18.24 3.10 1.00
N TYR A 318 18.22 1.79 0.73
CA TYR A 318 19.42 0.95 0.70
C TYR A 318 20.41 1.45 -0.36
N TRP A 319 19.93 1.66 -1.59
CA TRP A 319 20.74 2.18 -2.70
C TRP A 319 21.35 3.55 -2.39
N ALA A 320 20.55 4.48 -1.85
CA ALA A 320 21.02 5.82 -1.54
C ALA A 320 22.16 5.81 -0.52
N ILE A 321 22.04 5.01 0.54
CA ILE A 321 23.09 4.90 1.55
C ILE A 321 24.36 4.28 0.98
N LEU A 322 24.26 3.20 0.19
CA LEU A 322 25.44 2.63 -0.45
C LEU A 322 26.14 3.65 -1.35
N THR A 323 25.37 4.41 -2.14
CA THR A 323 25.91 5.43 -3.05
C THR A 323 26.62 6.58 -2.31
N VAL A 324 26.21 6.90 -1.08
CA VAL A 324 26.85 7.94 -0.28
C VAL A 324 28.14 7.42 0.39
N LEU A 325 28.17 6.15 0.78
CA LEU A 325 29.27 5.58 1.56
C LEU A 325 30.42 5.03 0.72
N THR A 326 30.23 4.87 -0.60
CA THR A 326 31.19 4.20 -1.50
C THR A 326 31.17 4.79 -2.89
#